data_AF-A0A0V0IH46-F1
#
_entry.id   AF-A0A0V0IH46-F1
#
_cell.length_a   1.000
_cell.length_b   1.000
_cell.length_c   1.000
_cell.angle_alpha   90.00
_cell.angle_beta   90.00
_cell.angle_gamma   90.00
#
_symmetry.space_group_name_H-M   'P 1'
#
loop_
_entity.id
_entity.type
_entity.pdbx_description
1 polymer ?
#
loop_
_entity_poly.entity_id
_entity_poly.type
_entity_poly.pdbx_seq_one_letter_code
_entity_poly.pdbx_strand_id
1 'polypeptide(L)'
;MIAVFLIGFAADLGHASGDTLGKGLKPRAIAVFVVGFWILDVANNMLQGPCRALLADLSGGKSGRMRTANAFFSFFMAVGNILGYAAGSYSHLFKVFPFSKTKACDMYCANLKSCFFIAIFLLLSLTTIALTLVRENELPEKDEQEIDEKLAGAGKSKVPFFGEIFGALKDLPRPMWILLLVTCLNWIAWFPFFLYDTDWMAKEVFGGQVGDARLYDLGVRAGALGLLLQSVVLGFMSLGVEFLGKKIGGAKRLWGILNFVLAICLAMTILVTKMAEKSRQHDAAGTLMGPTPGVKIGALLLFAALGIPLAATFSIPFALASIFSSNAGSGQGLSLGVLNLAIVVPQMLVSLVGGPWDDLFGGGNLPGFVVGAIAAAASGVLALTMLPSPPADAKPAVAMGGFH
;
A
#
# COMPACT_ATOMS: atom_id res chain seq x y z
N MET A 1 -1.58 -8.89 -16.37
CA MET A 1 -0.75 -8.97 -17.60
C MET A 1 -1.09 -7.90 -18.62
N ILE A 2 -2.36 -7.78 -19.06
CA ILE A 2 -2.80 -6.75 -20.03
C ILE A 2 -2.42 -5.33 -19.57
N ALA A 3 -2.72 -4.98 -18.32
CA ALA A 3 -2.32 -3.71 -17.71
C ALA A 3 -0.83 -3.41 -17.86
N VAL A 4 0.00 -4.38 -17.50
CA VAL A 4 1.47 -4.28 -17.54
C VAL A 4 1.99 -4.05 -18.96
N PHE A 5 1.38 -4.72 -19.95
CA PHE A 5 1.70 -4.50 -21.36
C PHE A 5 1.34 -3.08 -21.81
N LEU A 6 0.12 -2.61 -21.50
CA LEU A 6 -0.32 -1.26 -21.85
C LEU A 6 0.59 -0.19 -21.25
N ILE A 7 0.95 -0.33 -19.97
CA ILE A 7 1.83 0.64 -19.30
C ILE A 7 3.25 0.59 -19.90
N GLY A 8 3.83 -0.62 -20.04
CA GLY A 8 5.20 -0.79 -20.53
C GLY A 8 5.40 -0.35 -21.99
N PHE A 9 4.35 -0.43 -22.81
CA PHE A 9 4.37 -0.02 -24.22
C PHE A 9 3.61 1.29 -24.48
N ALA A 10 3.22 2.05 -23.46
CA ALA A 10 2.42 3.26 -23.62
C ALA A 10 3.05 4.27 -24.59
N ALA A 11 4.37 4.47 -24.50
CA ALA A 11 5.10 5.37 -25.40
C ALA A 11 5.16 4.84 -26.85
N ASP A 12 5.34 3.52 -27.03
CA ASP A 12 5.39 2.87 -28.35
C ASP A 12 4.01 2.92 -29.03
N LEU A 13 2.95 2.59 -28.28
CA LEU A 13 1.56 2.61 -28.74
C LEU A 13 1.09 4.04 -29.02
N GLY A 14 1.46 5.01 -28.17
CA GLY A 14 1.16 6.42 -28.41
C GLY A 14 1.82 6.92 -29.69
N HIS A 15 3.09 6.58 -29.92
CA HIS A 15 3.80 6.94 -31.15
C HIS A 15 3.20 6.27 -32.40
N ALA A 16 2.93 4.97 -32.34
CA ALA A 16 2.26 4.25 -33.43
C ALA A 16 0.86 4.82 -33.72
N SER A 17 0.19 5.34 -32.70
CA SER A 17 -1.09 6.00 -32.81
C SER A 17 -0.97 7.46 -33.25
N GLY A 18 0.24 8.02 -33.43
CA GLY A 18 0.50 9.34 -34.02
C GLY A 18 1.03 10.42 -33.06
N ASP A 19 1.50 10.07 -31.85
CA ASP A 19 2.24 11.02 -31.00
C ASP A 19 3.63 11.35 -31.59
N THR A 20 4.03 12.62 -31.47
CA THR A 20 5.33 13.10 -31.97
C THR A 20 6.51 12.58 -31.14
N LEU A 21 7.65 12.34 -31.81
CA LEU A 21 8.92 12.02 -31.16
C LEU A 21 9.55 13.31 -30.62
N GLY A 22 9.35 13.61 -29.34
CA GLY A 22 9.91 14.81 -28.70
C GLY A 22 9.52 14.93 -27.22
N LYS A 23 9.91 16.06 -26.59
CA LYS A 23 9.57 16.42 -25.20
C LYS A 23 8.18 17.08 -25.04
N GLY A 24 7.42 17.23 -26.12
CA GLY A 24 6.07 17.77 -26.10
C GLY A 24 5.08 16.82 -25.42
N LEU A 25 3.86 17.32 -25.17
CA LEU A 25 2.77 16.53 -24.58
C LEU A 25 2.42 15.34 -25.51
N LYS A 26 2.28 14.14 -24.94
CA LYS A 26 1.96 12.89 -25.66
C LYS A 26 0.60 12.36 -25.22
N PRO A 27 -0.52 12.95 -25.70
CA PRO A 27 -1.84 12.66 -25.16
C PRO A 27 -2.26 11.21 -25.38
N ARG A 28 -1.87 10.58 -26.50
CA ARG A 28 -2.26 9.19 -26.80
C ARG A 28 -1.49 8.21 -25.90
N ALA A 29 -0.19 8.43 -25.69
CA ALA A 29 0.61 7.67 -24.74
C ALA A 29 0.08 7.80 -23.31
N ILE A 30 -0.30 9.02 -22.89
CA ILE A 30 -0.91 9.27 -21.57
C ILE A 30 -2.22 8.49 -21.44
N ALA A 31 -3.09 8.52 -22.45
CA ALA A 31 -4.36 7.78 -22.41
C ALA A 31 -4.15 6.27 -22.27
N VAL A 32 -3.23 5.68 -23.05
CA VAL A 32 -2.89 4.24 -22.95
C VAL A 32 -2.34 3.91 -21.56
N PHE A 33 -1.45 4.75 -21.04
CA PHE A 33 -0.87 4.58 -19.70
C PHE A 33 -1.96 4.61 -18.61
N VAL A 34 -2.85 5.60 -18.65
CA VAL A 34 -3.96 5.75 -17.67
C VAL A 34 -4.88 4.54 -17.70
N VAL A 35 -5.28 4.05 -18.87
CA VAL A 35 -6.10 2.84 -19.00
C VAL A 35 -5.36 1.62 -18.44
N GLY A 36 -4.07 1.47 -18.77
CA GLY A 36 -3.24 0.40 -18.22
C GLY A 36 -3.15 0.44 -16.69
N PHE A 37 -2.93 1.62 -16.11
CA PHE A 37 -2.91 1.84 -14.66
C PHE A 37 -4.26 1.51 -14.01
N TRP A 38 -5.37 1.92 -14.62
CA TRP A 38 -6.69 1.60 -14.11
C TRP A 38 -6.96 0.09 -14.09
N ILE A 39 -6.60 -0.64 -15.16
CA ILE A 39 -6.72 -2.10 -15.19
C ILE A 39 -5.81 -2.74 -14.14
N LEU A 40 -4.61 -2.19 -13.91
CA LEU A 40 -3.70 -2.69 -12.88
C LEU A 40 -4.31 -2.54 -11.48
N ASP A 41 -4.90 -1.40 -11.19
CA ASP A 41 -5.55 -1.12 -9.91
C ASP A 41 -6.75 -2.04 -9.67
N VAL A 42 -7.62 -2.20 -10.68
CA VAL A 42 -8.74 -3.14 -10.62
C VAL A 42 -8.25 -4.56 -10.36
N ALA A 43 -7.20 -5.01 -11.06
CA ALA A 43 -6.64 -6.35 -10.88
C ALA A 43 -6.06 -6.55 -9.47
N ASN A 44 -5.34 -5.55 -8.94
CA ASN A 44 -4.80 -5.61 -7.58
C ASN A 44 -5.90 -5.68 -6.53
N ASN A 45 -6.93 -4.84 -6.65
CA ASN A 45 -8.09 -4.85 -5.75
C ASN A 45 -8.87 -6.17 -5.82
N MET A 46 -9.01 -6.74 -7.03
CA MET A 46 -9.66 -8.04 -7.25
C MET A 46 -8.86 -9.22 -6.66
N LEU A 47 -7.53 -9.11 -6.52
CA LEU A 47 -6.71 -10.13 -5.89
C LEU A 47 -6.68 -10.00 -4.36
N GLN A 48 -6.53 -8.78 -3.83
CA GLN A 48 -6.32 -8.56 -2.39
C GLN A 48 -7.51 -9.01 -1.54
N GLY A 49 -8.75 -8.75 -1.97
CA GLY A 49 -9.95 -9.09 -1.23
C GLY A 49 -10.12 -10.61 -1.04
N PRO A 50 -10.24 -11.39 -2.13
CA PRO A 50 -10.38 -12.84 -2.06
C PRO A 50 -9.21 -13.55 -1.39
N CYS A 51 -7.95 -13.13 -1.63
CA CYS A 51 -6.80 -13.75 -0.96
C CYS A 51 -6.85 -13.55 0.56
N ARG A 52 -7.30 -12.38 1.05
CA ARG A 52 -7.46 -12.15 2.49
C ARG A 52 -8.66 -12.89 3.08
N ALA A 53 -9.73 -13.06 2.32
CA ALA A 53 -10.85 -13.92 2.71
C ALA A 53 -10.38 -15.38 2.85
N LEU A 54 -9.65 -15.91 1.87
CA LEU A 54 -9.08 -17.26 1.92
C LEU A 54 -8.14 -17.45 3.13
N LEU A 55 -7.26 -16.49 3.40
CA LEU A 55 -6.39 -16.53 4.59
C LEU A 55 -7.19 -16.56 5.89
N ALA A 56 -8.35 -15.91 5.89
CA ALA A 56 -9.23 -15.92 7.04
C ALA A 56 -9.96 -17.25 7.22
N ASP A 57 -10.44 -17.84 6.13
CA ASP A 57 -11.05 -19.17 6.13
C ASP A 57 -10.04 -20.21 6.66
N LEU A 58 -8.78 -20.16 6.17
CA LEU A 58 -7.68 -21.00 6.64
C LEU A 58 -7.31 -20.77 8.11
N SER A 59 -7.68 -19.62 8.68
CA SER A 59 -7.43 -19.30 10.08
C SER A 59 -8.45 -19.93 11.03
N GLY A 60 -9.57 -20.46 10.51
CA GLY A 60 -10.58 -21.22 11.27
C GLY A 60 -11.16 -20.44 12.45
N GLY A 61 -11.43 -19.14 12.26
CA GLY A 61 -12.01 -18.27 13.29
C GLY A 61 -11.09 -17.92 14.48
N LYS A 62 -9.85 -18.43 14.53
CA LYS A 62 -8.90 -18.13 15.61
C LYS A 62 -8.24 -16.77 15.39
N SER A 63 -8.46 -15.82 16.32
CA SER A 63 -7.96 -14.44 16.20
C SER A 63 -6.43 -14.37 16.16
N GLY A 64 -5.73 -15.25 16.89
CA GLY A 64 -4.27 -15.38 16.82
C GLY A 64 -3.78 -15.75 15.41
N ARG A 65 -4.31 -16.85 14.84
CA ARG A 65 -3.93 -17.35 13.51
C ARG A 65 -4.27 -16.35 12.40
N MET A 66 -5.40 -15.64 12.54
CA MET A 66 -5.79 -14.55 11.64
C MET A 66 -4.74 -13.43 11.58
N ARG A 67 -4.23 -13.05 12.75
CA ARG A 67 -3.22 -12.00 12.87
C ARG A 67 -1.89 -12.45 12.27
N THR A 68 -1.48 -13.70 12.53
CA THR A 68 -0.29 -14.31 11.91
C THR A 68 -0.42 -14.36 10.40
N ALA A 69 -1.57 -14.77 9.86
CA ALA A 69 -1.82 -14.85 8.42
C ALA A 69 -1.71 -13.46 7.74
N ASN A 70 -2.34 -12.44 8.33
CA ASN A 70 -2.24 -11.05 7.83
C ASN A 70 -0.82 -10.46 7.97
N ALA A 71 -0.05 -10.89 9.00
CA ALA A 71 1.35 -10.54 9.14
C ALA A 71 2.22 -11.15 8.02
N PHE A 72 2.02 -12.42 7.68
CA PHE A 72 2.69 -13.06 6.53
C PHE A 72 2.30 -12.42 5.20
N PHE A 73 1.02 -12.11 5.01
CA PHE A 73 0.56 -11.38 3.83
C PHE A 73 1.29 -10.03 3.68
N SER A 74 1.37 -9.26 4.77
CA SER A 74 2.10 -7.98 4.80
C SER A 74 3.61 -8.15 4.56
N PHE A 75 4.21 -9.22 5.07
CA PHE A 75 5.61 -9.55 4.80
C PHE A 75 5.85 -9.82 3.31
N PHE A 76 5.02 -10.63 2.64
CA PHE A 76 5.18 -10.87 1.21
C PHE A 76 4.88 -9.63 0.34
N MET A 77 3.95 -8.76 0.77
CA MET A 77 3.82 -7.44 0.16
C MET A 77 5.11 -6.62 0.28
N ALA A 78 5.77 -6.66 1.44
CA ALA A 78 7.06 -5.99 1.65
C ALA A 78 8.15 -6.55 0.72
N VAL A 79 8.22 -7.87 0.54
CA VAL A 79 9.14 -8.51 -0.43
C VAL A 79 8.87 -8.02 -1.85
N GLY A 80 7.60 -7.95 -2.26
CA GLY A 80 7.20 -7.40 -3.56
C GLY A 80 7.64 -5.95 -3.73
N ASN A 81 7.43 -5.11 -2.71
CA ASN A 81 7.86 -3.72 -2.70
C ASN A 81 9.39 -3.59 -2.78
N ILE A 82 10.13 -4.41 -2.04
CA ILE A 82 11.61 -4.44 -2.10
C ILE A 82 12.07 -4.73 -3.52
N LEU A 83 11.53 -5.78 -4.15
CA LEU A 83 11.89 -6.14 -5.52
C LEU A 83 11.51 -5.04 -6.52
N GLY A 84 10.33 -4.43 -6.37
CA GLY A 84 9.86 -3.34 -7.22
C GLY A 84 10.73 -2.09 -7.11
N TYR A 85 10.98 -1.61 -5.89
CA TYR A 85 11.83 -0.43 -5.66
C TYR A 85 13.30 -0.69 -6.00
N ALA A 86 13.81 -1.90 -5.77
CA ALA A 86 15.16 -2.29 -6.19
C ALA A 86 15.29 -2.25 -7.71
N ALA A 87 14.34 -2.85 -8.44
CA ALA A 87 14.31 -2.82 -9.90
C ALA A 87 14.19 -1.38 -10.44
N GLY A 88 13.35 -0.54 -9.83
CA GLY A 88 13.21 0.87 -10.18
C GLY A 88 14.44 1.73 -9.88
N SER A 89 15.20 1.40 -8.83
CA SER A 89 16.45 2.11 -8.47
C SER A 89 17.62 1.81 -9.42
N TYR A 90 17.56 0.69 -10.15
CA TYR A 90 18.65 0.23 -11.01
C TYR A 90 18.54 0.80 -12.44
N SER A 91 19.49 1.63 -12.85
CA SER A 91 19.42 2.38 -14.11
C SER A 91 19.79 1.60 -15.37
N HIS A 92 20.27 0.36 -15.25
CA HIS A 92 20.80 -0.41 -16.38
C HIS A 92 20.05 -1.71 -16.66
N LEU A 93 18.82 -1.83 -16.15
CA LEU A 93 18.00 -3.03 -16.32
C LEU A 93 17.69 -3.30 -17.81
N PHE A 94 17.53 -2.24 -18.61
CA PHE A 94 17.33 -2.34 -20.06
C PHE A 94 18.47 -3.07 -20.82
N LYS A 95 19.67 -3.22 -20.23
CA LYS A 95 20.76 -4.00 -20.84
C LYS A 95 20.46 -5.50 -20.87
N VAL A 96 19.67 -6.00 -19.91
CA VAL A 96 19.24 -7.40 -19.86
C VAL A 96 18.20 -7.68 -20.95
N PHE A 97 17.38 -6.67 -21.28
CA PHE A 97 16.34 -6.74 -22.31
C PHE A 97 16.56 -5.65 -23.36
N PRO A 98 17.56 -5.79 -24.25
CA PRO A 98 17.95 -4.74 -25.20
C PRO A 98 16.83 -4.35 -26.17
N PHE A 99 15.86 -5.22 -26.41
CA PHE A 99 14.66 -4.94 -27.20
C PHE A 99 13.71 -3.92 -26.56
N SER A 100 13.91 -3.59 -25.28
CA SER A 100 13.06 -2.64 -24.55
C SER A 100 13.30 -1.19 -24.96
N LYS A 101 14.47 -0.86 -25.53
CA LYS A 101 14.77 0.49 -26.03
C LYS A 101 14.30 0.63 -27.48
N THR A 102 13.43 1.59 -27.74
CA THR A 102 12.89 1.87 -29.08
C THR A 102 13.14 3.33 -29.47
N LYS A 103 12.74 3.73 -30.68
CA LYS A 103 12.82 5.15 -31.09
C LYS A 103 11.90 6.07 -30.27
N ALA A 104 10.80 5.54 -29.72
CA ALA A 104 9.81 6.29 -28.95
C ALA A 104 10.03 6.22 -27.42
N CYS A 105 10.75 5.18 -26.96
CA CYS A 105 10.97 4.85 -25.55
C CYS A 105 12.43 5.10 -25.18
N ASP A 106 12.67 6.12 -24.35
CA ASP A 106 13.98 6.47 -23.84
C ASP A 106 14.50 5.48 -22.78
N MET A 107 15.66 5.76 -22.18
CA MET A 107 16.27 4.87 -21.18
C MET A 107 15.37 4.66 -19.95
N TYR A 108 14.59 5.66 -19.54
CA TYR A 108 13.68 5.57 -18.40
C TYR A 108 12.50 4.66 -18.72
N CYS A 109 11.85 4.91 -19.86
CA CYS A 109 10.78 4.06 -20.37
C CYS A 109 11.27 2.61 -20.58
N ALA A 110 12.48 2.41 -21.11
CA ALA A 110 13.03 1.08 -21.37
C ALA A 110 13.34 0.30 -20.08
N ASN A 111 13.81 0.98 -19.03
CA ASN A 111 13.98 0.37 -17.71
C ASN A 111 12.63 -0.05 -17.11
N LEU A 112 11.63 0.83 -17.16
CA LEU A 112 10.28 0.54 -16.67
C LEU A 112 9.64 -0.65 -17.42
N LYS A 113 9.78 -0.70 -18.75
CA LYS A 113 9.38 -1.84 -19.57
C LYS A 113 10.09 -3.13 -19.18
N SER A 114 11.40 -3.07 -18.90
CA SER A 114 12.19 -4.22 -18.43
C SER A 114 11.70 -4.74 -17.06
N CYS A 115 11.41 -3.84 -16.11
CA CYS A 115 10.84 -4.21 -14.81
C CYS A 115 9.52 -4.99 -14.98
N PHE A 116 8.68 -4.55 -15.91
CA PHE A 116 7.40 -5.18 -16.18
C PHE A 116 7.51 -6.58 -16.78
N PHE A 117 8.50 -6.84 -17.63
CA PHE A 117 8.78 -8.20 -18.10
C PHE A 117 9.21 -9.13 -16.95
N ILE A 118 10.08 -8.65 -16.07
CA ILE A 118 10.47 -9.40 -14.86
C ILE A 118 9.23 -9.67 -14.00
N ALA A 119 8.38 -8.68 -13.79
CA ALA A 119 7.16 -8.82 -13.02
C ALA A 119 6.19 -9.85 -13.62
N ILE A 120 6.00 -9.86 -14.95
CA ILE A 120 5.17 -10.87 -15.63
C ILE A 120 5.76 -12.26 -15.46
N PHE A 121 7.06 -12.43 -15.66
CA PHE A 121 7.74 -13.72 -15.49
C PHE A 121 7.64 -14.25 -14.05
N LEU A 122 7.83 -13.38 -13.06
CA LEU A 122 7.66 -13.73 -11.65
C LEU A 122 6.21 -14.09 -11.33
N LEU A 123 5.24 -13.31 -11.82
CA LEU A 123 3.83 -13.58 -11.57
C LEU A 123 3.42 -14.93 -12.18
N LEU A 124 3.77 -15.17 -13.45
CA LEU A 124 3.48 -16.45 -14.12
C LEU A 124 4.14 -17.63 -13.40
N SER A 125 5.42 -17.53 -13.07
CA SER A 125 6.12 -18.62 -12.40
C SER A 125 5.54 -18.90 -11.01
N LEU A 126 5.29 -17.87 -10.19
CA LEU A 126 4.69 -18.05 -8.87
C LEU A 126 3.26 -18.60 -8.95
N THR A 127 2.44 -18.13 -9.89
CA THR A 127 1.09 -18.66 -10.09
C THR A 127 1.14 -20.12 -10.55
N THR A 128 2.00 -20.48 -11.51
CA THR A 128 2.14 -21.88 -11.94
C THR A 128 2.63 -22.77 -10.81
N ILE A 129 3.62 -22.32 -10.02
CA ILE A 129 4.11 -23.07 -8.86
C ILE A 129 3.00 -23.24 -7.82
N ALA A 130 2.24 -22.18 -7.53
CA ALA A 130 1.13 -22.25 -6.58
C ALA A 130 0.07 -23.26 -7.05
N LEU A 131 -0.37 -23.18 -8.31
CA LEU A 131 -1.39 -24.07 -8.89
C LEU A 131 -0.93 -25.53 -9.02
N THR A 132 0.38 -25.80 -9.06
CA THR A 132 0.92 -27.16 -9.20
C THR A 132 1.33 -27.80 -7.88
N LEU A 133 1.76 -27.01 -6.89
CA LEU A 133 2.26 -27.52 -5.61
C LEU A 133 1.26 -27.40 -4.46
N VAL A 134 0.36 -26.42 -4.48
CA VAL A 134 -0.63 -26.23 -3.41
C VAL A 134 -1.76 -27.22 -3.65
N ARG A 135 -1.89 -28.20 -2.75
CA ARG A 135 -3.05 -29.10 -2.74
C ARG A 135 -4.23 -28.37 -2.13
N GLU A 136 -5.33 -28.33 -2.87
CA GLU A 136 -6.63 -27.93 -2.34
C GLU A 136 -7.23 -29.11 -1.57
N ASN A 137 -7.69 -28.84 -0.35
CA ASN A 137 -8.55 -29.77 0.35
C ASN A 137 -9.97 -29.43 -0.06
N GLU A 138 -10.66 -30.36 -0.72
CA GLU A 138 -12.07 -30.21 -1.04
C GLU A 138 -12.86 -29.96 0.25
N LEU A 139 -13.78 -28.99 0.21
CA LEU A 139 -14.76 -28.81 1.27
C LEU A 139 -15.57 -30.10 1.37
N PRO A 140 -15.75 -30.69 2.57
CA PRO A 140 -16.61 -31.85 2.73
C PRO A 140 -18.00 -31.53 2.18
N GLU A 141 -18.61 -32.44 1.40
CA GLU A 141 -19.95 -32.23 0.79
C GLU A 141 -21.02 -31.76 1.80
N LYS A 142 -20.89 -32.13 3.08
CA LYS A 142 -21.77 -31.67 4.16
C LYS A 142 -21.68 -30.17 4.44
N ASP A 143 -20.47 -29.61 4.42
CA ASP A 143 -20.26 -28.18 4.63
C ASP A 143 -20.73 -27.39 3.40
N GLU A 144 -20.55 -27.95 2.20
CA GLU A 144 -21.06 -27.37 0.95
C GLU A 144 -22.59 -27.34 0.92
N GLN A 145 -23.27 -28.43 1.31
CA GLN A 145 -24.73 -28.48 1.42
C GLN A 145 -25.29 -27.51 2.48
N GLU A 146 -24.62 -27.36 3.63
CA GLU A 146 -25.04 -26.42 4.68
C GLU A 146 -24.87 -24.95 4.23
N ILE A 147 -23.84 -24.66 3.43
CA ILE A 147 -23.61 -23.35 2.82
C ILE A 147 -24.68 -23.07 1.75
N ASP A 148 -24.95 -24.04 0.88
CA ASP A 148 -25.98 -23.93 -0.17
C ASP A 148 -27.39 -23.78 0.41
N GLU A 149 -27.73 -24.49 1.50
CA GLU A 149 -29.01 -24.30 2.21
C GLU A 149 -29.11 -22.91 2.84
N LYS A 150 -28.02 -22.37 3.40
CA LYS A 150 -27.97 -20.99 3.93
C LYS A 150 -28.12 -19.94 2.82
N LEU A 151 -27.49 -20.17 1.67
CA LEU A 151 -27.61 -19.32 0.47
C LEU A 151 -28.99 -19.44 -0.19
N ALA A 152 -29.65 -20.59 -0.10
CA ALA A 152 -31.00 -20.82 -0.59
C ALA A 152 -32.07 -20.20 0.34
N GLY A 153 -31.84 -20.22 1.66
CA GLY A 153 -32.70 -19.60 2.66
C GLY A 153 -32.58 -18.07 2.72
N ALA A 154 -31.41 -17.53 2.39
CA ALA A 154 -31.21 -16.11 2.09
C ALA A 154 -31.74 -15.83 0.68
N GLY A 155 -33.06 -15.82 0.51
CA GLY A 155 -33.74 -15.69 -0.78
C GLY A 155 -33.03 -14.67 -1.68
N LYS A 156 -32.74 -15.08 -2.93
CA LYS A 156 -32.11 -14.29 -4.00
C LYS A 156 -32.86 -12.97 -4.18
N SER A 157 -32.57 -12.00 -3.33
CA SER A 157 -33.15 -10.68 -3.44
C SER A 157 -32.43 -10.06 -4.62
N LYS A 158 -33.20 -9.75 -5.67
CA LYS A 158 -32.74 -8.97 -6.82
C LYS A 158 -32.49 -7.52 -6.41
N VAL A 159 -31.78 -7.29 -5.30
CA VAL A 159 -31.31 -5.94 -4.97
C VAL A 159 -30.18 -5.65 -5.94
N PRO A 160 -30.18 -4.50 -6.62
CA PRO A 160 -28.99 -4.07 -7.34
C PRO A 160 -27.80 -4.09 -6.37
N PHE A 161 -26.61 -4.44 -6.85
CA PHE A 161 -25.35 -4.52 -6.09
C PHE A 161 -25.16 -3.38 -5.06
N PHE A 162 -25.59 -2.16 -5.39
CA PHE A 162 -25.57 -1.00 -4.48
C PHE A 162 -26.52 -1.10 -3.28
N GLY A 163 -27.69 -1.71 -3.45
CA GLY A 163 -28.64 -2.00 -2.37
C GLY A 163 -28.11 -3.05 -1.39
N GLU A 164 -27.41 -4.07 -1.88
CA GLU A 164 -26.72 -5.05 -1.04
C GLU A 164 -25.58 -4.42 -0.24
N ILE A 165 -24.76 -3.56 -0.86
CA ILE A 165 -23.71 -2.82 -0.16
C ILE A 165 -24.30 -1.90 0.91
N PHE A 166 -25.38 -1.18 0.59
CA PHE A 166 -26.00 -0.25 1.54
C PHE A 166 -26.67 -0.99 2.71
N GLY A 167 -27.31 -2.13 2.45
CA GLY A 167 -27.83 -3.02 3.48
C GLY A 167 -26.70 -3.55 4.38
N ALA A 168 -25.63 -4.07 3.78
CA ALA A 168 -24.49 -4.59 4.52
C ALA A 168 -23.79 -3.53 5.37
N LEU A 169 -23.63 -2.30 4.84
CA LEU A 169 -23.12 -1.16 5.61
C LEU A 169 -23.98 -0.88 6.84
N LYS A 170 -25.31 -0.91 6.68
CA LYS A 170 -26.26 -0.65 7.77
C LYS A 170 -26.22 -1.73 8.85
N ASP A 171 -25.96 -2.98 8.46
CA ASP A 171 -25.91 -4.13 9.37
C ASP A 171 -24.55 -4.31 10.06
N LEU A 172 -23.58 -3.44 9.79
CA LEU A 172 -22.26 -3.52 10.42
C LEU A 172 -22.31 -3.24 11.93
N PRO A 173 -21.65 -4.07 12.75
CA PRO A 173 -21.61 -3.86 14.19
C PRO A 173 -20.81 -2.59 14.52
N ARG A 174 -21.15 -1.91 15.61
CA ARG A 174 -20.47 -0.68 16.06
C ARG A 174 -18.91 -0.75 16.06
N PRO A 175 -18.27 -1.86 16.48
CA PRO A 175 -16.81 -2.05 16.33
C PRO A 175 -16.28 -1.83 14.92
N MET A 176 -17.01 -2.29 13.90
CA MET A 176 -16.61 -2.18 12.50
C MET A 176 -16.69 -0.73 12.02
N TRP A 177 -17.75 0.01 12.38
CA TRP A 177 -17.84 1.45 12.07
C TRP A 177 -16.67 2.26 12.62
N ILE A 178 -16.25 1.96 13.87
CA ILE A 178 -15.09 2.61 14.47
C ILE A 178 -13.81 2.22 13.73
N LEU A 179 -13.65 0.94 13.36
CA LEU A 179 -12.52 0.47 12.57
C LEU A 179 -12.43 1.18 11.21
N LEU A 180 -13.56 1.34 10.51
CA LEU A 180 -13.63 2.06 9.23
C LEU A 180 -13.21 3.52 9.39
N LEU A 181 -13.68 4.20 10.45
CA LEU A 181 -13.30 5.59 10.73
C LEU A 181 -11.80 5.73 11.03
N VAL A 182 -11.23 4.87 11.87
CA VAL A 182 -9.80 4.89 12.20
C VAL A 182 -8.96 4.61 10.95
N THR A 183 -9.40 3.66 10.12
CA THR A 183 -8.76 3.31 8.85
C THR A 183 -8.81 4.49 7.88
N CYS A 184 -9.97 5.13 7.73
CA CYS A 184 -10.16 6.29 6.89
C CYS A 184 -9.17 7.42 7.23
N LEU A 185 -9.10 7.82 8.51
CA LEU A 185 -8.14 8.83 8.96
C LEU A 185 -6.68 8.40 8.78
N ASN A 186 -6.38 7.11 9.00
CA ASN A 186 -5.04 6.59 8.80
C ASN A 186 -4.62 6.66 7.32
N TRP A 187 -5.53 6.41 6.39
CA TRP A 187 -5.25 6.53 4.97
C TRP A 187 -5.18 7.99 4.49
N ILE A 188 -5.98 8.90 5.06
CA ILE A 188 -5.76 10.35 4.89
C ILE A 188 -4.33 10.75 5.31
N ALA A 189 -3.76 10.08 6.32
CA ALA A 189 -2.37 10.32 6.72
C ALA A 189 -1.33 9.82 5.72
N TRP A 190 -1.54 8.63 5.16
CA TRP A 190 -0.59 7.98 4.27
C TRP A 190 -0.62 8.52 2.84
N PHE A 191 -1.79 8.91 2.32
CA PHE A 191 -1.92 9.28 0.91
C PHE A 191 -1.05 10.45 0.46
N PRO A 192 -0.96 11.57 1.21
CA PRO A 192 -0.05 12.65 0.83
C PRO A 192 1.39 12.15 0.71
N PHE A 193 1.83 11.32 1.66
CA PHE A 193 3.15 10.73 1.60
C PHE A 193 3.33 9.84 0.36
N PHE A 194 2.41 8.92 0.07
CA PHE A 194 2.54 8.05 -1.11
C PHE A 194 2.51 8.79 -2.45
N LEU A 195 1.82 9.93 -2.54
CA LEU A 195 1.76 10.73 -3.76
C LEU A 195 3.04 11.57 -3.95
N TYR A 196 3.60 12.08 -2.86
CA TYR A 196 4.59 13.14 -2.91
C TYR A 196 5.94 12.80 -2.27
N ASP A 197 6.18 11.59 -1.76
CA ASP A 197 7.43 11.24 -1.06
C ASP A 197 8.71 11.36 -1.90
N THR A 198 8.69 10.83 -3.12
CA THR A 198 9.83 10.84 -4.06
C THR A 198 10.00 12.21 -4.68
N ASP A 199 8.89 12.92 -4.94
CA ASP A 199 8.90 14.33 -5.33
C ASP A 199 9.47 15.19 -4.19
N TRP A 200 9.12 14.88 -2.94
CA TRP A 200 9.62 15.57 -1.76
C TRP A 200 11.13 15.40 -1.59
N MET A 201 11.62 14.19 -1.80
CA MET A 201 13.06 13.93 -1.82
C MET A 201 13.74 14.69 -2.96
N ALA A 202 13.09 14.85 -4.12
CA ALA A 202 13.64 15.54 -5.28
C ALA A 202 13.67 17.06 -5.13
N LYS A 203 12.55 17.67 -4.74
CA LYS A 203 12.37 19.12 -4.67
C LYS A 203 12.87 19.69 -3.34
N GLU A 204 12.34 19.22 -2.21
CA GLU A 204 12.67 19.80 -0.91
C GLU A 204 14.05 19.37 -0.42
N VAL A 205 14.39 18.07 -0.49
CA VAL A 205 15.64 17.57 0.07
C VAL A 205 16.82 17.82 -0.87
N PHE A 206 16.68 17.55 -2.17
CA PHE A 206 17.74 17.75 -3.15
C PHE A 206 17.75 19.14 -3.80
N GLY A 207 16.68 19.92 -3.67
CA GLY A 207 16.57 21.24 -4.30
C GLY A 207 16.39 21.19 -5.82
N GLY A 208 16.01 20.03 -6.38
CA GLY A 208 15.78 19.86 -7.81
C GLY A 208 14.52 20.57 -8.28
N GLN A 209 14.54 21.08 -9.51
CA GLN A 209 13.37 21.68 -10.15
C GLN A 209 12.83 20.76 -11.24
N VAL A 210 11.50 20.76 -11.42
CA VAL A 210 10.85 20.01 -12.50
C VAL A 210 11.30 20.61 -13.84
N GLY A 211 12.15 19.87 -14.57
CA GLY A 211 12.74 20.32 -15.83
C GLY A 211 14.27 20.44 -15.80
N ASP A 212 14.88 20.62 -14.62
CA ASP A 212 16.32 20.48 -14.42
C ASP A 212 16.65 19.04 -14.02
N ALA A 213 17.00 18.24 -15.03
CA ALA A 213 17.05 16.79 -14.94
C ALA A 213 18.07 16.27 -13.90
N ARG A 214 19.13 17.02 -13.57
CA ARG A 214 20.24 16.41 -12.82
C ARG A 214 19.91 16.18 -11.35
N LEU A 215 19.56 17.23 -10.60
CA LEU A 215 19.30 17.11 -9.16
C LEU A 215 17.96 16.45 -8.88
N TYR A 216 16.95 16.73 -9.70
CA TYR A 216 15.63 16.13 -9.57
C TYR A 216 15.70 14.61 -9.75
N ASP A 217 16.35 14.12 -10.82
CA ASP A 217 16.49 12.68 -11.05
C ASP A 217 17.29 11.99 -9.94
N LEU A 218 18.33 12.65 -9.41
CA LEU A 218 19.11 12.13 -8.29
C LEU A 218 18.28 12.02 -7.01
N GLY A 219 17.44 13.02 -6.73
CA GLY A 219 16.55 13.01 -5.58
C GLY A 219 15.42 11.98 -5.70
N VAL A 220 14.80 11.83 -6.88
CA VAL A 220 13.80 10.77 -7.13
C VAL A 220 14.42 9.39 -6.90
N ARG A 221 15.65 9.15 -7.40
CA ARG A 221 16.36 7.88 -7.16
C ARG A 221 16.69 7.67 -5.68
N ALA A 222 17.07 8.72 -4.97
CA ALA A 222 17.30 8.65 -3.53
C ALA A 222 16.00 8.38 -2.76
N GLY A 223 14.86 8.91 -3.22
CA GLY A 223 13.53 8.61 -2.68
C GLY A 223 13.14 7.15 -2.90
N ALA A 224 13.38 6.61 -4.09
CA ALA A 224 13.18 5.18 -4.38
C ALA A 224 14.05 4.27 -3.48
N LEU A 225 15.30 4.68 -3.19
CA LEU A 225 16.13 4.00 -2.19
C LEU A 225 15.54 4.13 -0.77
N GLY A 226 14.97 5.28 -0.41
CA GLY A 226 14.23 5.45 0.84
C GLY A 226 13.06 4.47 0.95
N LEU A 227 12.25 4.36 -0.10
CA LEU A 227 11.13 3.41 -0.19
C LEU A 227 11.57 1.94 -0.13
N LEU A 228 12.73 1.61 -0.70
CA LEU A 228 13.35 0.30 -0.53
C LEU A 228 13.66 0.02 0.95
N LEU A 229 14.31 0.95 1.65
CA LEU A 229 14.65 0.81 3.07
C LEU A 229 13.39 0.75 3.94
N GLN A 230 12.37 1.57 3.63
CA GLN A 230 11.05 1.50 4.24
C GLN A 230 10.46 0.10 4.10
N SER A 231 10.54 -0.49 2.91
CA SER A 231 10.01 -1.82 2.63
C SER A 231 10.77 -2.94 3.37
N VAL A 232 12.08 -2.78 3.57
CA VAL A 232 12.87 -3.69 4.41
C VAL A 232 12.38 -3.64 5.86
N VAL A 233 12.25 -2.44 6.44
CA VAL A 233 11.75 -2.27 7.81
C VAL A 233 10.31 -2.78 7.94
N LEU A 234 9.46 -2.48 6.96
CA LEU A 234 8.09 -3.01 6.84
C LEU A 234 8.08 -4.54 6.91
N GLY A 235 8.95 -5.23 6.17
CA GLY A 235 9.03 -6.69 6.16
C GLY A 235 9.38 -7.26 7.53
N PHE A 236 10.47 -6.77 8.14
CA PHE A 236 10.86 -7.22 9.49
C PHE A 236 9.80 -6.89 10.54
N MET A 237 9.24 -5.68 10.50
CA MET A 237 8.20 -5.27 11.42
C MET A 237 6.94 -6.12 11.23
N SER A 238 6.57 -6.49 10.00
CA SER A 238 5.39 -7.33 9.72
C SER A 238 5.48 -8.68 10.44
N LEU A 239 6.65 -9.33 10.45
CA LEU A 239 6.89 -10.55 11.23
C LEU A 239 6.82 -10.31 12.75
N GLY A 240 7.19 -9.11 13.19
CA GLY A 240 7.16 -8.69 14.60
C GLY A 240 5.82 -8.15 15.12
N VAL A 241 4.86 -7.78 14.26
CA VAL A 241 3.59 -7.13 14.65
C VAL A 241 2.82 -7.95 15.69
N GLU A 242 2.76 -9.27 15.53
CA GLU A 242 2.04 -10.12 16.49
C GLU A 242 2.72 -10.17 17.86
N PHE A 243 4.04 -10.33 17.87
CA PHE A 243 4.84 -10.37 19.10
C PHE A 243 4.77 -9.04 19.85
N LEU A 244 4.97 -7.91 19.16
CA LEU A 244 4.84 -6.58 19.75
C LEU A 244 3.41 -6.33 20.23
N GLY A 245 2.41 -6.78 19.46
CA GLY A 245 1.01 -6.66 19.82
C GLY A 245 0.68 -7.38 21.12
N LYS A 246 1.22 -8.60 21.33
CA LYS A 246 1.07 -9.33 22.59
C LYS A 246 1.74 -8.61 23.76
N LYS A 247 2.95 -8.05 23.56
CA LYS A 247 3.72 -7.37 24.61
C LYS A 247 3.14 -6.02 25.04
N ILE A 248 2.56 -5.27 24.10
CA ILE A 248 2.05 -3.90 24.33
C ILE A 248 0.56 -3.90 24.79
N GLY A 249 -0.05 -5.09 24.91
CA GLY A 249 -1.40 -5.24 25.43
C GLY A 249 -2.50 -5.20 24.36
N GLY A 250 -2.20 -5.64 23.13
CA GLY A 250 -3.16 -5.90 22.06
C GLY A 250 -2.89 -5.14 20.76
N ALA A 251 -3.47 -5.63 19.66
CA ALA A 251 -3.36 -5.04 18.33
C ALA A 251 -3.88 -3.58 18.29
N LYS A 252 -4.95 -3.29 19.04
CA LYS A 252 -5.48 -1.94 19.25
C LYS A 252 -4.41 -0.96 19.72
N ARG A 253 -3.75 -1.28 20.83
CA ARG A 253 -2.75 -0.39 21.46
C ARG A 253 -1.55 -0.21 20.56
N LEU A 254 -1.08 -1.30 19.96
CA LEU A 254 0.01 -1.27 18.99
C LEU A 254 -0.30 -0.33 17.82
N TRP A 255 -1.48 -0.48 17.19
CA TRP A 255 -1.84 0.35 16.06
C TRP A 255 -1.97 1.83 16.43
N GLY A 256 -2.62 2.13 17.57
CA GLY A 256 -2.73 3.51 18.06
C GLY A 256 -1.38 4.16 18.34
N ILE A 257 -0.46 3.46 19.00
CA ILE A 257 0.92 3.95 19.25
C ILE A 257 1.65 4.18 17.93
N LEU A 258 1.54 3.25 16.98
CA LEU A 258 2.20 3.38 15.68
C LEU A 258 1.61 4.50 14.83
N ASN A 259 0.33 4.84 14.99
CA ASN A 259 -0.23 6.04 14.35
C ASN A 259 0.35 7.34 14.93
N PHE A 260 0.72 7.38 16.21
CA PHE A 260 1.51 8.51 16.74
C PHE A 260 2.94 8.52 16.19
N VAL A 261 3.57 7.35 16.02
CA VAL A 261 4.89 7.25 15.36
C VAL A 261 4.80 7.78 13.92
N LEU A 262 3.74 7.43 13.19
CA LEU A 262 3.45 7.97 11.86
C LEU A 262 3.33 9.50 11.90
N ALA A 263 2.53 10.04 12.83
CA ALA A 263 2.37 11.48 12.98
C ALA A 263 3.69 12.21 13.23
N ILE A 264 4.54 11.65 14.12
CA ILE A 264 5.86 12.19 14.41
C ILE A 264 6.75 12.12 13.16
N CYS A 265 6.78 10.99 12.45
CA CYS A 265 7.58 10.85 11.23
C CYS A 265 7.13 11.84 10.14
N LEU A 266 5.82 12.01 9.93
CA LEU A 266 5.32 12.99 8.99
C LEU A 266 5.68 14.42 9.41
N ALA A 267 5.63 14.76 10.70
CA ALA A 267 6.09 16.07 11.18
C ALA A 267 7.61 16.27 11.02
N MET A 268 8.42 15.21 11.18
CA MET A 268 9.87 15.25 11.00
C MET A 268 10.29 15.58 9.56
N THR A 269 9.43 15.37 8.56
CA THR A 269 9.70 15.79 7.17
C THR A 269 9.98 17.29 7.10
N ILE A 270 9.28 18.11 7.90
CA ILE A 270 9.48 19.56 7.99
C ILE A 270 10.88 19.89 8.51
N LEU A 271 11.35 19.15 9.52
CA LEU A 271 12.70 19.35 10.06
C LEU A 271 13.76 18.97 9.03
N VAL A 272 13.58 17.85 8.33
CA VAL A 272 14.49 17.44 7.25
C VAL A 272 14.52 18.48 6.14
N THR A 273 13.36 19.00 5.70
CA THR A 273 13.29 20.07 4.70
C THR A 273 13.99 21.34 5.17
N LYS A 274 13.74 21.80 6.40
CA LYS A 274 14.42 23.01 6.92
C LYS A 274 15.92 22.82 7.07
N MET A 275 16.38 21.62 7.44
CA MET A 275 17.80 21.28 7.47
C MET A 275 18.40 21.23 6.06
N ALA A 276 17.66 20.73 5.08
CA ALA A 276 18.07 20.71 3.68
C ALA A 276 18.22 22.13 3.15
N GLU A 277 17.23 23.00 3.35
CA GLU A 277 17.26 24.42 2.97
C GLU A 277 18.46 25.15 3.57
N LYS A 278 18.70 24.99 4.88
CA LYS A 278 19.83 25.63 5.58
C LYS A 278 21.19 25.10 5.12
N SER A 279 21.24 23.86 4.66
CA SER A 279 22.47 23.19 4.23
C SER A 279 22.72 23.28 2.72
N ARG A 280 21.94 24.08 1.98
CA ARG A 280 22.13 24.27 0.54
C ARG A 280 23.49 24.92 0.28
N GLN A 281 24.26 24.29 -0.59
CA GLN A 281 25.59 24.75 -1.01
C GLN A 281 25.61 24.92 -2.52
N HIS A 282 26.36 25.91 -2.99
CA HIS A 282 26.56 26.15 -4.41
C HIS A 282 28.02 25.84 -4.77
N ASP A 283 28.24 25.26 -5.95
CA ASP A 283 29.58 25.06 -6.47
C ASP A 283 30.22 26.41 -6.90
N ALA A 284 31.49 26.37 -7.31
CA ALA A 284 32.21 27.56 -7.76
C ALA A 284 31.58 28.23 -9.01
N ALA A 285 30.70 27.52 -9.73
CA ALA A 285 29.95 28.03 -10.87
C ALA A 285 28.53 28.54 -10.49
N GLY A 286 28.17 28.52 -9.20
CA GLY A 286 26.85 28.93 -8.71
C GLY A 286 25.77 27.84 -8.82
N THR A 287 26.10 26.65 -9.31
CA THR A 287 25.17 25.52 -9.43
C THR A 287 24.88 24.94 -8.05
N LEU A 288 23.62 24.67 -7.75
CA LEU A 288 23.24 24.01 -6.49
C LEU A 288 23.88 22.62 -6.42
N MET A 289 24.54 22.32 -5.31
CA MET A 289 25.07 21.00 -5.02
C MET A 289 24.02 20.15 -4.28
N GLY A 290 24.17 18.83 -4.38
CA GLY A 290 23.32 17.89 -3.65
C GLY A 290 23.37 18.09 -2.13
N PRO A 291 22.40 17.54 -1.39
CA PRO A 291 22.29 17.73 0.05
C PRO A 291 23.50 17.16 0.78
N THR A 292 23.82 17.75 1.93
CA THR A 292 24.88 17.23 2.79
C THR A 292 24.60 15.77 3.19
N PRO A 293 25.63 14.94 3.40
CA PRO A 293 25.44 13.54 3.76
C PRO A 293 24.52 13.35 4.97
N GLY A 294 24.60 14.24 5.97
CA GLY A 294 23.74 14.22 7.15
C GLY A 294 22.26 14.40 6.84
N VAL A 295 21.90 15.35 5.98
CA VAL A 295 20.51 15.59 5.56
C VAL A 295 19.98 14.40 4.76
N LYS A 296 20.78 13.89 3.81
CA LYS A 296 20.41 12.72 3.00
C LYS A 296 20.20 11.48 3.88
N ILE A 297 21.11 11.21 4.81
CA ILE A 297 20.98 10.08 5.75
C ILE A 297 19.75 10.28 6.65
N GLY A 298 19.52 11.50 7.16
CA GLY A 298 18.33 11.81 7.96
C GLY A 298 17.03 11.55 7.21
N ALA A 299 16.93 11.95 5.93
CA ALA A 299 15.79 11.65 5.08
C ALA A 299 15.61 10.13 4.87
N LEU A 300 16.68 9.40 4.55
CA LEU A 300 16.61 7.94 4.35
C LEU A 300 16.23 7.19 5.64
N LEU A 301 16.71 7.63 6.80
CA LEU A 301 16.33 7.09 8.10
C LEU A 301 14.85 7.35 8.40
N LEU A 302 14.33 8.51 8.00
CA LEU A 302 12.91 8.83 8.14
C LEU A 302 12.03 7.91 7.27
N PHE A 303 12.42 7.69 6.01
CA PHE A 303 11.78 6.70 5.15
C PHE A 303 11.78 5.31 5.79
N ALA A 304 12.94 4.85 6.29
CA ALA A 304 13.07 3.57 6.96
C ALA A 304 12.15 3.47 8.19
N ALA A 305 12.11 4.50 9.03
CA ALA A 305 11.28 4.55 10.24
C ALA A 305 9.78 4.47 9.92
N LEU A 306 9.32 5.08 8.82
CA LEU A 306 7.95 4.97 8.33
C LEU A 306 7.55 3.53 7.97
N GLY A 307 8.50 2.62 7.74
CA GLY A 307 8.21 1.19 7.52
C GLY A 307 7.55 0.53 8.73
N ILE A 308 7.82 1.03 9.95
CA ILE A 308 7.27 0.50 11.19
C ILE A 308 5.74 0.70 11.27
N PRO A 309 5.19 1.93 11.19
CA PRO A 309 3.74 2.12 11.18
C PRO A 309 3.07 1.57 9.94
N LEU A 310 3.77 1.48 8.81
CA LEU A 310 3.22 0.90 7.58
C LEU A 310 2.90 -0.59 7.75
N ALA A 311 3.74 -1.34 8.48
CA ALA A 311 3.49 -2.75 8.80
C ALA A 311 2.19 -2.97 9.58
N ALA A 312 1.93 -2.10 10.54
CA ALA A 312 0.68 -2.13 11.29
C ALA A 312 -0.52 -1.79 10.40
N THR A 313 -0.37 -0.81 9.52
CA THR A 313 -1.42 -0.36 8.59
C THR A 313 -1.85 -1.47 7.62
N PHE A 314 -0.90 -2.28 7.12
CA PHE A 314 -1.18 -3.36 6.18
C PHE A 314 -1.69 -4.65 6.81
N SER A 315 -1.55 -4.81 8.13
CA SER A 315 -1.91 -6.03 8.85
C SER A 315 -3.10 -5.86 9.79
N ILE A 316 -3.05 -4.87 10.69
CA ILE A 316 -3.97 -4.77 11.84
C ILE A 316 -5.42 -4.47 11.42
N PRO A 317 -5.71 -3.50 10.52
CA PRO A 317 -7.09 -3.20 10.13
C PRO A 317 -7.79 -4.39 9.49
N PHE A 318 -7.08 -5.12 8.62
CA PHE A 318 -7.60 -6.29 7.92
C PHE A 318 -7.83 -7.46 8.87
N ALA A 319 -6.90 -7.69 9.81
CA ALA A 319 -7.08 -8.70 10.85
C ALA A 319 -8.28 -8.37 11.77
N LEU A 320 -8.45 -7.11 12.17
CA LEU A 320 -9.57 -6.69 13.01
C LEU A 320 -10.91 -6.73 12.27
N ALA A 321 -10.95 -6.32 11.00
CA ALA A 321 -12.14 -6.41 10.17
C ALA A 321 -12.59 -7.86 10.04
N SER A 322 -11.64 -8.76 9.78
CA SER A 322 -11.88 -10.20 9.75
C SER A 322 -12.46 -10.71 11.08
N ILE A 323 -11.84 -10.37 12.22
CA ILE A 323 -12.29 -10.79 13.56
C ILE A 323 -13.67 -10.24 13.92
N PHE A 324 -13.98 -8.99 13.55
CA PHE A 324 -15.31 -8.40 13.81
C PHE A 324 -16.39 -8.92 12.85
N SER A 325 -15.99 -9.35 11.66
CA SER A 325 -16.90 -9.92 10.65
C SER A 325 -17.20 -11.40 10.84
N SER A 326 -16.36 -12.16 11.55
CA SER A 326 -16.58 -13.60 11.77
C SER A 326 -17.87 -13.92 12.53
N ASN A 327 -18.43 -12.94 13.23
CA ASN A 327 -19.69 -13.04 13.96
C ASN A 327 -20.85 -12.31 13.27
N ALA A 328 -20.61 -11.65 12.14
CA ALA A 328 -21.61 -10.88 11.40
C ALA A 328 -22.21 -11.75 10.27
N GLY A 329 -23.54 -11.81 10.18
CA GLY A 329 -24.25 -12.64 9.19
C GLY A 329 -24.04 -12.24 7.72
N SER A 330 -23.43 -11.07 7.45
CA SER A 330 -23.25 -10.52 6.10
C SER A 330 -22.06 -11.08 5.31
N GLY A 331 -21.36 -12.08 5.86
CA GLY A 331 -20.22 -12.70 5.21
C GLY A 331 -18.92 -11.90 5.33
N GLN A 332 -17.82 -12.64 5.40
CA GLN A 332 -16.49 -12.10 5.63
C GLN A 332 -15.95 -11.28 4.45
N GLY A 333 -16.15 -11.76 3.22
CA GLY A 333 -15.69 -11.06 2.01
C GLY A 333 -16.30 -9.66 1.85
N LEU A 334 -17.58 -9.51 2.19
CA LEU A 334 -18.29 -8.23 2.09
C LEU A 334 -17.75 -7.20 3.09
N SER A 335 -17.44 -7.64 4.31
CA SER A 335 -16.84 -6.78 5.35
C SER A 335 -15.44 -6.28 4.95
N LEU A 336 -14.62 -7.13 4.32
CA LEU A 336 -13.33 -6.73 3.76
C LEU A 336 -13.49 -5.76 2.58
N GLY A 337 -14.52 -5.97 1.74
CA GLY A 337 -14.86 -5.04 0.65
C GLY A 337 -15.22 -3.65 1.19
N VAL A 338 -16.02 -3.57 2.25
CA VAL A 338 -16.34 -2.30 2.92
C VAL A 338 -15.10 -1.64 3.54
N LEU A 339 -14.19 -2.43 4.13
CA LEU A 339 -12.93 -1.88 4.61
C LEU A 339 -12.13 -1.22 3.48
N ASN A 340 -12.14 -1.79 2.27
CA ASN A 340 -11.47 -1.20 1.12
C ASN A 340 -12.11 0.14 0.69
N LEU A 341 -13.43 0.30 0.84
CA LEU A 341 -14.08 1.60 0.61
C LEU A 341 -13.57 2.67 1.57
N ALA A 342 -13.29 2.32 2.82
CA ALA A 342 -12.67 3.25 3.78
C ALA A 342 -11.21 3.62 3.44
N ILE A 343 -10.61 2.96 2.46
CA ILE A 343 -9.28 3.27 1.93
C ILE A 343 -9.42 4.13 0.66
N VAL A 344 -10.23 3.67 -0.30
CA VAL A 344 -10.38 4.30 -1.62
C VAL A 344 -11.07 5.66 -1.54
N VAL A 345 -12.06 5.84 -0.65
CA VAL A 345 -12.75 7.14 -0.54
C VAL A 345 -11.78 8.25 -0.09
N PRO A 346 -10.99 8.09 0.99
CA PRO A 346 -9.90 8.99 1.32
C PRO A 346 -8.89 9.20 0.20
N GLN A 347 -8.50 8.13 -0.50
CA GLN A 347 -7.57 8.21 -1.63
C GLN A 347 -8.04 9.22 -2.65
N MET A 348 -9.30 9.11 -3.08
CA MET A 348 -9.89 9.98 -4.08
C MET A 348 -9.93 11.43 -3.59
N LEU A 349 -10.33 11.64 -2.33
CA LEU A 349 -10.38 12.97 -1.73
C LEU A 349 -9.00 13.64 -1.69
N VAL A 350 -7.98 12.95 -1.17
CA VAL A 350 -6.62 13.48 -1.08
C VAL A 350 -6.03 13.71 -2.47
N SER A 351 -6.26 12.79 -3.42
CA SER A 351 -5.73 12.94 -4.79
C SER A 351 -6.34 14.14 -5.53
N LEU A 352 -7.63 14.42 -5.31
CA LEU A 352 -8.32 15.55 -5.94
C LEU A 352 -7.95 16.90 -5.29
N VAL A 353 -7.76 16.91 -3.97
CA VAL A 353 -7.54 18.13 -3.20
C VAL A 353 -6.06 18.46 -3.03
N GLY A 354 -5.17 17.47 -3.12
CA GLY A 354 -3.73 17.59 -2.83
C GLY A 354 -3.04 18.67 -3.65
N GLY A 355 -3.18 18.65 -4.98
CA GLY A 355 -2.58 19.67 -5.85
C GLY A 355 -3.04 21.09 -5.53
N PRO A 356 -4.37 21.38 -5.57
CA PRO A 356 -4.89 22.70 -5.19
C PRO A 356 -4.49 23.13 -3.77
N TRP A 357 -4.40 22.19 -2.84
CA TRP A 357 -3.98 22.45 -1.47
C TRP A 357 -2.51 22.87 -1.40
N ASP A 358 -1.62 22.14 -2.06
CA ASP A 358 -0.19 22.45 -2.07
C ASP A 358 0.07 23.81 -2.76
N ASP A 359 -0.67 24.13 -3.84
CA ASP A 359 -0.59 25.42 -4.53
C ASP A 359 -0.96 26.60 -3.62
N LEU A 360 -1.96 26.44 -2.73
CA LEU A 360 -2.37 27.47 -1.76
C LEU A 360 -1.26 27.82 -0.75
N PHE A 361 -0.30 26.91 -0.54
CA PHE A 361 0.80 27.06 0.41
C PHE A 361 2.17 27.18 -0.28
N GLY A 362 2.20 27.53 -1.57
CA GLY A 362 3.43 27.83 -2.30
C GLY A 362 4.01 26.67 -3.13
N GLY A 363 3.24 25.61 -3.38
CA GLY A 363 3.57 24.54 -4.33
C GLY A 363 4.56 23.48 -3.83
N GLY A 364 4.74 23.37 -2.51
CA GLY A 364 5.55 22.32 -1.88
C GLY A 364 4.71 21.18 -1.33
N ASN A 365 5.35 20.07 -0.95
CA ASN A 365 4.69 18.83 -0.51
C ASN A 365 4.44 18.79 1.02
N LEU A 366 5.06 19.71 1.77
CA LEU A 366 4.94 19.78 3.24
C LEU A 366 3.51 20.01 3.77
N PRO A 367 2.65 20.85 3.15
CA PRO A 367 1.28 21.06 3.61
C PRO A 367 0.47 19.76 3.66
N GLY A 368 0.59 18.92 2.62
CA GLY A 368 0.02 17.59 2.59
C GLY A 368 0.52 16.71 3.74
N PHE A 369 1.81 16.74 4.06
CA PHE A 369 2.38 15.96 5.17
C PHE A 369 1.92 16.45 6.55
N VAL A 370 1.68 17.75 6.71
CA VAL A 370 1.11 18.32 7.95
C VAL A 370 -0.31 17.83 8.17
N VAL A 371 -1.16 17.90 7.13
CA VAL A 371 -2.51 17.34 7.17
C VAL A 371 -2.45 15.86 7.54
N GLY A 372 -1.51 15.13 6.93
CA GLY A 372 -1.31 13.73 7.23
C GLY A 372 -0.87 13.47 8.68
N ALA A 373 0.02 14.29 9.24
CA ALA A 373 0.46 14.18 10.63
C ALA A 373 -0.70 14.38 11.62
N ILE A 374 -1.57 15.37 11.36
CA ILE A 374 -2.77 15.64 12.18
C ILE A 374 -3.74 14.47 12.08
N ALA A 375 -4.00 13.97 10.86
CA ALA A 375 -4.88 12.83 10.63
C ALA A 375 -4.36 11.54 11.31
N ALA A 376 -3.04 11.31 11.28
CA ALA A 376 -2.39 10.19 11.96
C ALA A 376 -2.55 10.29 13.49
N ALA A 377 -2.34 11.47 14.08
CA ALA A 377 -2.54 11.69 15.51
C ALA A 377 -4.01 11.48 15.92
N ALA A 378 -4.96 12.01 15.13
CA ALA A 378 -6.40 11.79 15.36
C ALA A 378 -6.78 10.31 15.25
N SER A 379 -6.26 9.61 14.23
CA SER A 379 -6.42 8.16 14.07
C SER A 379 -5.85 7.40 15.27
N GLY A 380 -4.68 7.79 15.78
CA GLY A 380 -4.06 7.22 16.98
C GLY A 380 -4.92 7.38 18.24
N VAL A 381 -5.46 8.58 18.46
CA VAL A 381 -6.38 8.86 19.59
C VAL A 381 -7.64 7.98 19.48
N LEU A 382 -8.28 7.93 18.31
CA LEU A 382 -9.49 7.13 18.12
C LEU A 382 -9.21 5.62 18.24
N ALA A 383 -8.07 5.15 17.72
CA ALA A 383 -7.64 3.78 17.88
C ALA A 383 -7.47 3.40 19.36
N LEU A 384 -6.90 4.28 20.19
CA LEU A 384 -6.69 4.00 21.61
C LEU A 384 -7.96 4.14 22.46
N THR A 385 -8.84 5.09 22.12
CA THR A 385 -10.01 5.43 22.94
C THR A 385 -11.25 4.61 22.54
N MET A 386 -11.57 4.53 21.25
CA MET A 386 -12.86 4.03 20.78
C MET A 386 -12.82 2.60 20.26
N LEU A 387 -11.70 2.15 19.68
CA LEU A 387 -11.62 0.83 19.07
C LEU A 387 -11.77 -0.26 20.16
N PRO A 388 -12.64 -1.27 20.01
CA PRO A 388 -12.76 -2.33 21.00
C PRO A 388 -11.59 -3.31 20.90
N SER A 389 -11.21 -3.91 22.03
CA SER A 389 -10.23 -5.00 22.03
C SER A 389 -10.85 -6.26 21.42
N PRO A 390 -10.13 -6.99 20.55
CA PRO A 390 -10.62 -8.27 20.05
C PRO A 390 -10.82 -9.26 21.22
N PRO A 391 -11.75 -10.22 21.10
CA PRO A 391 -11.95 -11.26 22.10
C PRO A 391 -10.64 -12.00 22.39
N ALA A 392 -10.42 -12.38 23.66
CA ALA A 392 -9.27 -13.23 23.99
C ALA A 392 -9.39 -14.55 23.22
N ASP A 393 -8.30 -15.01 22.61
CA ASP A 393 -8.25 -16.35 22.03
C ASP A 393 -8.69 -17.35 23.10
N ALA A 394 -9.67 -18.21 22.80
CA ALA A 394 -10.00 -19.33 23.66
C ALA A 394 -8.70 -20.11 23.93
N LYS A 395 -8.37 -20.33 25.21
CA LYS A 395 -7.19 -21.12 25.58
C LYS A 395 -7.24 -22.43 24.77
N PRO A 396 -6.13 -22.89 24.17
CA PRO A 396 -6.13 -24.21 23.58
C PRO A 396 -6.61 -25.17 24.65
N ALA A 397 -7.69 -25.90 24.36
CA ALA A 397 -8.10 -27.00 25.21
C ALA A 397 -6.87 -27.89 25.33
N VAL A 398 -6.28 -27.94 26.52
CA VAL A 398 -5.31 -28.97 26.84
C VAL A 398 -6.09 -30.25 26.64
N ALA A 399 -5.85 -30.94 25.54
CA ALA A 399 -6.28 -32.32 25.40
C ALA A 399 -5.56 -33.04 26.53
N MET A 400 -6.24 -33.20 27.67
CA MET A 400 -5.87 -34.20 28.64
C MET A 400 -6.02 -35.51 27.88
N GLY A 401 -4.88 -36.01 27.38
CA GLY A 401 -4.79 -37.34 26.84
C GLY A 401 -5.24 -38.30 27.94
N GLY A 402 -6.48 -38.74 27.84
CA GLY A 402 -6.94 -39.94 28.50
C GLY A 402 -6.21 -41.09 27.84
N PHE A 403 -5.19 -41.61 28.52
CA PHE A 403 -4.74 -42.97 28.29
C PHE A 403 -5.90 -43.91 28.59
N HIS A 404 -6.36 -44.63 27.57
CA HIS A 404 -6.83 -46.00 27.70
C HIS A 404 -6.65 -46.75 26.39
#